data_AF-A3ZRQ1-F1
#
_entry.id   AF-A3ZRQ1-F1
#
_cell.length_a   1.000
_cell.length_b   1.000
_cell.length_c   1.000
_cell.angle_alpha   90.00
_cell.angle_beta   90.00
_cell.angle_gamma   90.00
#
_symmetry.space_group_name_H-M   'P 1'
#
loop_
_entity.id
_entity.type
_entity.pdbx_description
1 polymer ?
#
loop_
_entity_poly.entity_id
_entity_poly.type
_entity_poly.pdbx_seq_one_letter_code
_entity_poly.pdbx_strand_id
1 'polypeptide(L)' 'MSELDRFPELTEYLRGRGHSDEEIELILAELHRKDEGVMIDSVMDSIDLGDFDIEEIIKAALGEK' A
#
# COMPACT_ATOMS: atom_id res chain seq x y z
N MET A 1 -6.54 0.54 16.20
CA MET A 1 -5.47 -0.12 15.44
C MET A 1 -5.34 0.70 14.17
N SER A 2 -4.20 1.35 13.94
CA SER A 2 -3.98 2.06 12.67
C SER A 2 -3.81 1.04 11.55
N GLU A 3 -4.02 1.47 10.30
CA GLU A 3 -3.74 0.60 9.15
C GLU A 3 -2.25 0.24 9.06
N LEU A 4 -1.38 1.13 9.56
CA LEU A 4 0.06 0.88 9.73
C LEU A 4 0.34 -0.38 10.57
N ASP A 5 -0.41 -0.60 11.65
CA ASP A 5 -0.26 -1.78 12.51
C ASP A 5 -0.82 -3.05 11.87
N ARG A 6 -1.78 -2.91 10.94
CA ARG A 6 -2.30 -4.06 10.21
C ARG A 6 -1.31 -4.54 9.14
N PHE A 7 -0.50 -3.63 8.62
CA PHE A 7 0.29 -3.84 7.42
C PHE A 7 1.78 -3.46 7.63
N PRO A 8 2.49 -4.13 8.55
CA PRO A 8 3.85 -3.75 8.93
C PRO A 8 4.87 -3.88 7.78
N GLU A 9 4.81 -4.95 6.99
CA GLU A 9 5.75 -5.20 5.89
C GLU A 9 5.59 -4.17 4.76
N LEU A 10 4.35 -3.86 4.40
CA LEU A 10 4.05 -2.84 3.40
C LEU A 10 4.41 -1.43 3.90
N THR A 11 4.19 -1.17 5.18
CA THR A 11 4.59 0.08 5.83
C THR A 11 6.11 0.26 5.80
N GLU A 12 6.89 -0.78 6.14
CA GLU A 12 8.35 -0.73 6.03
C GLU A 12 8.81 -0.54 4.59
N TYR A 13 8.16 -1.20 3.63
CA TYR A 13 8.46 -1.03 2.20
C TYR A 13 8.26 0.41 1.73
N LEU A 14 7.10 1.01 2.06
CA LEU A 14 6.78 2.39 1.68
C LEU A 14 7.64 3.41 2.44
N ARG A 15 7.93 3.16 3.71
CA ARG A 15 8.86 3.98 4.50
C ARG A 15 10.28 3.91 3.92
N GLY A 16 10.71 2.74 3.44
CA GLY A 16 11.99 2.55 2.74
C GLY A 16 12.08 3.33 1.42
N ARG A 17 10.94 3.60 0.78
CA ARG A 17 10.84 4.49 -0.39
C ARG A 17 10.86 5.98 -0.06
N GLY A 18 10.75 6.33 1.22
CA GLY A 18 10.76 7.72 1.70
C GLY A 18 9.38 8.34 1.92
N HIS A 19 8.31 7.53 1.91
CA HIS A 19 6.99 8.01 2.29
C HIS A 19 6.86 8.22 3.80
N SER A 20 6.14 9.26 4.18
CA SER A 20 5.80 9.60 5.56
C SER A 20 4.68 8.70 6.07
N ASP A 21 4.58 8.51 7.38
CA ASP A 21 3.52 7.66 7.96
C ASP A 21 2.10 8.11 7.55
N GLU A 22 1.86 9.43 7.40
CA GLU A 22 0.61 9.99 6.88
C GLU A 22 0.33 9.60 5.41
N GLU A 23 1.36 9.59 4.57
CA GLU A 23 1.27 9.18 3.17
C GLU A 23 1.02 7.67 3.07
N ILE A 24 1.68 6.90 3.93
CA ILE A 24 1.50 5.45 4.02
C ILE A 24 0.05 5.14 4.43
N GLU A 25 -0.53 5.82 5.41
CA GLU A 25 -1.94 5.64 5.77
C GLU A 25 -2.89 5.93 4.60
N LEU A 26 -2.61 6.94 3.77
CA LEU A 26 -3.40 7.20 2.56
C LEU A 26 -3.27 6.08 1.53
N ILE A 27 -2.05 5.56 1.33
CA ILE A 27 -1.78 4.46 0.39
C ILE A 27 -2.50 3.19 0.83
N LEU A 28 -2.44 2.86 2.12
CA LEU A 28 -3.13 1.72 2.71
C LEU A 28 -4.65 1.86 2.64
N ALA A 29 -5.17 3.07 2.87
CA ALA A 29 -6.60 3.33 2.76
C ALA A 29 -7.11 3.19 1.32
N GLU A 30 -6.35 3.67 0.32
CA GLU A 30 -6.72 3.43 -1.09
C GLU A 30 -6.55 1.99 -1.51
N LEU A 31 -5.54 1.28 -1.00
CA LEU A 31 -5.39 -0.16 -1.21
C LEU A 31 -6.65 -0.90 -0.72
N HIS A 32 -7.08 -0.59 0.51
CA HIS A 32 -8.29 -1.16 1.12
C HIS A 32 -9.57 -0.74 0.37
N ARG A 33 -9.59 0.45 -0.25
CA ARG A 33 -10.75 0.94 -1.01
C ARG A 33 -10.85 0.30 -2.40
N LYS A 34 -9.72 0.10 -3.08
CA LYS A 34 -9.68 -0.50 -4.43
C LYS A 34 -9.97 -1.99 -4.38
N ASP A 35 -9.60 -2.63 -3.27
CA ASP A 35 -9.70 -4.08 -3.17
C ASP A 35 -10.49 -4.48 -1.92
N GLU A 36 -11.82 -4.52 -2.06
CA GLU A 36 -12.78 -4.87 -1.02
C GLU A 36 -12.67 -6.35 -0.52
N GLY A 37 -11.56 -7.03 -0.79
CA GLY A 37 -11.35 -8.43 -0.44
C GLY A 37 -9.92 -8.99 -0.58
N VAL A 38 -8.90 -8.16 -0.87
CA VAL A 38 -7.55 -8.70 -1.02
C VAL A 38 -6.88 -8.94 0.33
N MET A 39 -6.49 -10.20 0.55
CA MET A 39 -5.58 -10.61 1.61
C MET A 39 -4.17 -10.13 1.26
N ILE A 40 -3.53 -9.40 2.17
CA ILE A 40 -2.23 -8.77 1.91
C ILE A 40 -1.08 -9.71 1.63
N ASP A 41 -1.18 -10.96 2.10
CA ASP A 41 -0.27 -12.03 1.67
C ASP A 41 -0.22 -12.10 0.14
N SER A 42 -1.36 -11.93 -0.54
CA SER A 42 -1.42 -11.89 -2.00
C SER A 42 -0.96 -10.56 -2.61
N VAL A 43 -1.02 -9.43 -1.89
CA VAL A 43 -0.48 -8.15 -2.40
C VAL A 43 1.02 -8.20 -2.45
N MET A 44 1.67 -8.63 -1.37
CA MET A 44 3.13 -8.73 -1.30
C MET A 44 3.65 -9.74 -2.33
N ASP A 45 3.01 -10.92 -2.43
CA ASP A 45 3.32 -11.88 -3.49
C ASP A 45 3.12 -11.28 -4.88
N SER A 46 2.05 -10.51 -5.11
CA SER A 46 1.80 -9.91 -6.42
C SER A 46 2.75 -8.75 -6.74
N ILE A 47 3.24 -8.02 -5.74
CA ILE A 47 4.31 -7.01 -5.90
C ILE A 47 5.61 -7.72 -6.31
N ASP A 48 5.96 -8.82 -5.63
CA ASP A 48 7.14 -9.62 -5.96
C ASP A 48 7.04 -10.31 -7.33
N LEU A 49 5.83 -10.76 -7.71
CA LEU A 49 5.54 -11.33 -9.02
C LEU A 49 5.40 -10.28 -10.13
N GLY A 50 5.27 -9.00 -9.78
CA GLY A 50 5.02 -7.89 -10.71
C GLY A 50 3.61 -7.87 -11.31
N ASP A 51 2.66 -8.59 -10.70
CA ASP A 51 1.25 -8.65 -11.12
C ASP A 51 0.40 -7.54 -10.45
N PHE A 52 0.95 -6.88 -9.41
CA PHE A 52 0.28 -5.78 -8.71
C PHE A 52 1.04 -4.46 -8.85
N ASP A 53 0.41 -3.51 -9.53
CA ASP A 53 0.93 -2.14 -9.69
C ASP A 53 0.66 -1.30 -8.43
N ILE A 54 1.46 -1.52 -7.39
CA ILE A 54 1.42 -0.67 -6.19
C ILE A 54 1.72 0.80 -6.52
N GLU A 55 2.51 1.07 -7.56
CA GLU A 55 2.80 2.42 -8.03
C GLU A 55 1.53 3.18 -8.46
N GLU A 56 0.54 2.49 -9.06
CA GLU A 56 -0.75 3.13 -9.38
C GLU A 56 -1.55 3.43 -8.11
N ILE A 57 -1.47 2.57 -7.09
CA ILE A 57 -2.13 2.81 -5.79
C ILE A 57 -1.48 4.02 -5.11
N ILE A 58 -0.16 4.09 -5.10
CA ILE A 58 0.59 5.21 -4.51
C ILE A 58 0.20 6.52 -5.19
N LYS A 59 0.21 6.56 -6.53
CA LYS A 59 -0.21 7.75 -7.28
C LYS A 59 -1.67 8.13 -7.03
N ALA A 60 -2.56 7.14 -6.99
CA ALA A 60 -3.97 7.37 -6.71
C ALA A 60 -4.21 7.90 -5.29
N ALA A 61 -3.48 7.37 -4.31
CA ALA A 61 -3.56 7.75 -2.90
C ALA A 61 -2.98 9.15 -2.64
N LEU A 62 -1.84 9.46 -3.25
CA LEU A 62 -1.18 10.75 -3.14
C LEU A 62 -1.78 11.81 -4.06
N GLY A 63 -2.71 11.42 -4.95
CA GLY A 63 -3.34 12.32 -5.91
C GLY A 63 -2.37 12.84 -6.98
N GLU A 64 -1.24 12.16 -7.19
CA GLU A 64 -0.29 12.50 -8.24
C GLU A 64 -0.87 12.07 -9.60
N LYS A 65 -1.03 13.05 -10.50
CA LYS A 65 -1.62 12.90 -11.84
C LYS A 65 -0.57 12.78 -12.93
#